data_AF-A0A8A2UDV9-F1
#
_entry.id   AF-A0A8A2UDV9-F1
#
_cell.length_a   1.000
_cell.length_b   1.000
_cell.length_c   1.000
_cell.angle_alpha   90.00
_cell.angle_beta   90.00
_cell.angle_gamma   90.00
#
_symmetry.space_group_name_H-M   'P 1'
#
loop_
_entity.id
_entity.type
_entity.pdbx_description
1 polymer ?
#
loop_
_entity_poly.entity_id
_entity_poly.type
_entity_poly.pdbx_seq_one_letter_code
_entity_poly.pdbx_strand_id
1 'polypeptide(L)'
;MSVVVTAVLTALVPPIAPLGYSVPAGIVVAYGTAVGVLVDLDHFLIARFKTGNWSAVRFCLSHPRTAIVDQSEIFDPGDVGVLSRLLSHVVVGGLVVPALALVSAPLAIVTGAVLYAHLLADLVWDIALLEDHANEAASMDDLVRTLR
;
A
#
# COMPACT_ATOMS: atom_id res chain seq x y z
N MET A 1 -1.70 11.25 -1.10
CA MET A 1 -0.22 11.37 -1.19
C MET A 1 0.32 10.97 -2.56
N SER A 2 -0.06 9.80 -3.08
CA SER A 2 0.45 9.24 -4.35
C SER A 2 0.32 10.20 -5.54
N VAL A 3 -0.83 10.86 -5.71
CA VAL A 3 -1.05 11.89 -6.75
C VAL A 3 0.00 13.00 -6.70
N VAL A 4 0.31 13.51 -5.50
CA VAL A 4 1.27 14.62 -5.29
C VAL A 4 2.68 14.17 -5.63
N VAL A 5 3.10 13.00 -5.11
CA VAL A 5 4.42 12.43 -5.38
C VAL A 5 4.60 12.19 -6.87
N THR A 6 3.60 11.60 -7.53
CA THR A 6 3.68 11.32 -8.96
C THR A 6 3.68 12.61 -9.80
N ALA A 7 2.85 13.60 -9.47
CA ALA A 7 2.82 14.88 -10.19
C ALA A 7 4.16 15.62 -10.10
N VAL A 8 4.76 15.69 -8.91
CA VAL A 8 6.08 16.30 -8.70
C VAL A 8 7.16 15.56 -9.48
N LEU A 9 7.22 14.23 -9.36
CA LEU A 9 8.28 13.46 -10.03
C LEU A 9 8.14 13.47 -11.54
N THR A 10 6.93 13.39 -12.08
CA THR A 10 6.70 13.47 -13.54
C THR A 10 7.24 14.77 -14.13
N ALA A 11 7.27 15.86 -13.36
CA ALA A 11 7.86 17.13 -13.78
C ALA A 11 9.39 17.18 -13.66
N LEU A 12 9.99 16.34 -12.80
CA LEU A 12 11.41 16.36 -12.46
C LEU A 12 12.24 15.27 -13.15
N VAL A 13 11.64 14.12 -13.50
CA VAL A 13 12.33 13.02 -14.18
C VAL A 13 12.36 13.19 -15.70
N PRO A 14 13.34 12.58 -16.40
CA PRO A 14 13.34 12.52 -17.86
C PRO A 14 12.03 11.93 -18.41
N PRO A 15 11.69 12.21 -19.68
CA PRO A 15 10.50 11.68 -20.31
C PRO A 15 10.38 10.17 -20.13
N ILE A 16 9.23 9.73 -19.62
CA ILE A 16 8.95 8.32 -19.37
C ILE A 16 8.58 7.68 -20.71
N ALA A 17 9.48 6.84 -21.20
CA ALA A 17 9.34 6.15 -22.48
C ALA A 17 9.65 4.64 -22.36
N PRO A 18 8.80 3.86 -21.66
CA PRO A 18 8.97 2.41 -21.59
C PRO A 18 8.97 1.81 -23.00
N LEU A 19 9.99 0.99 -23.29
CA LEU A 19 10.18 0.36 -24.60
C LEU A 19 10.23 1.34 -25.79
N GLY A 20 10.61 2.60 -25.55
CA GLY A 20 10.74 3.63 -26.58
C GLY A 20 9.47 4.42 -26.90
N TYR A 21 8.33 4.12 -26.27
CA TYR A 21 7.07 4.85 -26.48
C TYR A 21 6.86 5.92 -25.42
N SER A 22 6.81 7.19 -25.83
CA SER A 22 6.57 8.30 -24.91
C SER A 22 5.18 8.21 -24.28
N VAL A 23 5.12 8.28 -22.95
CA VAL A 23 3.88 8.26 -22.18
C VAL A 23 3.52 9.68 -21.74
N PRO A 24 2.31 10.19 -22.05
CA PRO A 24 1.84 11.48 -21.58
C PRO A 24 1.86 11.60 -20.05
N ALA A 25 2.24 12.77 -19.54
CA ALA A 25 2.35 13.04 -18.11
C ALA A 25 1.08 12.71 -17.32
N GLY A 26 -0.11 13.02 -17.85
CA GLY A 26 -1.38 12.69 -17.21
C GLY A 26 -1.59 11.19 -16.99
N ILE A 27 -1.10 10.36 -17.91
CA ILE A 27 -1.15 8.89 -17.77
C ILE A 27 -0.18 8.42 -16.69
N VAL A 28 1.02 9.02 -16.61
CA VAL A 28 1.98 8.71 -15.53
C VAL A 28 1.39 9.04 -14.17
N VAL A 29 0.75 10.20 -14.02
CA VAL A 29 0.07 10.60 -12.77
C VAL A 29 -1.05 9.62 -12.40
N ALA A 30 -1.90 9.26 -13.35
CA ALA A 30 -2.95 8.27 -13.14
C ALA A 30 -2.37 6.90 -12.73
N TYR A 31 -1.30 6.46 -13.40
CA TYR A 31 -0.58 5.23 -13.08
C TYR A 31 0.00 5.25 -11.66
N GLY A 32 0.75 6.27 -11.28
CA GLY A 32 1.35 6.34 -9.94
C GLY A 32 0.28 6.44 -8.85
N THR A 33 -0.83 7.11 -9.12
CA THR A 33 -2.00 7.11 -8.22
C THR A 33 -2.56 5.70 -8.06
N ALA A 34 -2.75 4.98 -9.17
CA ALA A 34 -3.24 3.61 -9.15
C ALA A 34 -2.27 2.68 -8.42
N VAL A 35 -0.97 2.77 -8.65
CA VAL A 35 0.05 1.97 -7.93
C VAL A 35 -0.08 2.15 -6.42
N GLY A 36 -0.18 3.38 -5.95
CA GLY A 36 -0.30 3.65 -4.51
C GLY A 36 -1.61 3.16 -3.90
N VAL A 37 -2.70 3.10 -4.65
CA VAL A 37 -3.97 2.54 -4.13
C VAL A 37 -3.99 1.01 -4.22
N LEU A 38 -3.42 0.45 -5.30
CA LEU A 38 -3.51 -0.98 -5.59
C LEU A 38 -2.52 -1.81 -4.76
N VAL A 39 -1.50 -1.20 -4.17
CA VAL A 39 -0.60 -1.91 -3.25
C VAL A 39 -1.36 -2.48 -2.05
N ASP A 40 -2.33 -1.72 -1.50
CA ASP A 40 -3.17 -2.12 -0.36
C ASP A 40 -4.13 -3.28 -0.67
N LEU A 41 -4.26 -3.69 -1.93
CA LEU A 41 -5.03 -4.89 -2.26
C LEU A 41 -4.37 -6.17 -1.73
N ASP A 42 -3.09 -6.10 -1.34
CA ASP A 42 -2.40 -7.18 -0.66
C ASP A 42 -3.05 -7.55 0.69
N HIS A 43 -3.72 -6.60 1.38
CA HIS A 43 -4.44 -6.85 2.63
C HIS A 43 -5.50 -7.93 2.48
N PHE A 44 -6.24 -7.93 1.38
CA PHE A 44 -7.25 -8.96 1.12
C PHE A 44 -6.61 -10.34 0.92
N LEU A 45 -5.42 -10.41 0.32
CA LEU A 45 -4.68 -11.66 0.15
C LEU A 45 -4.10 -12.14 1.48
N ILE A 46 -3.53 -11.25 2.29
CA ILE A 46 -3.03 -11.56 3.63
C ILE A 46 -4.18 -12.07 4.51
N ALA A 47 -5.29 -11.33 4.57
CA ALA A 47 -6.48 -11.71 5.32
C ALA A 47 -7.03 -13.06 4.85
N ARG A 48 -7.08 -13.30 3.53
CA ARG A 48 -7.49 -14.59 3.00
C ARG A 48 -6.55 -15.72 3.41
N PHE A 49 -5.25 -15.47 3.44
CA PHE A 49 -4.24 -16.47 3.83
C PHE A 49 -4.36 -16.81 5.31
N LYS A 50 -4.56 -15.81 6.18
CA LYS A 50 -4.64 -16.00 7.65
C LYS A 50 -5.98 -16.57 8.12
N THR A 51 -7.09 -16.05 7.59
CA THR A 51 -8.45 -16.39 8.04
C THR A 51 -9.08 -17.54 7.26
N GLY A 52 -8.48 -17.93 6.12
CA GLY A 52 -9.00 -18.94 5.23
C GLY A 52 -10.23 -18.51 4.40
N ASN A 53 -10.71 -17.29 4.55
CA ASN A 53 -11.99 -16.87 3.97
C ASN A 53 -11.91 -15.47 3.30
N TRP A 54 -12.93 -15.14 2.49
CA TRP A 54 -13.03 -13.85 1.78
C TRP A 54 -14.08 -12.94 2.43
N SER A 55 -14.18 -12.91 3.77
CA SER A 55 -15.12 -12.06 4.50
C SER A 55 -14.93 -10.59 4.12
N ALA A 56 -13.70 -10.07 4.16
CA ALA A 56 -13.38 -8.68 3.85
C ALA A 56 -13.81 -8.28 2.43
N VAL A 57 -13.56 -9.13 1.42
CA VAL A 57 -14.02 -8.86 0.04
C VAL A 57 -15.55 -8.86 -0.04
N ARG A 58 -16.21 -9.84 0.59
CA ARG A 58 -17.68 -9.89 0.65
C ARG A 58 -18.28 -8.69 1.39
N PHE A 59 -17.59 -8.19 2.42
CA PHE A 59 -17.96 -7.00 3.16
C PHE A 59 -17.89 -5.76 2.26
N CYS A 60 -16.78 -5.54 1.56
CA CYS A 60 -16.63 -4.42 0.63
C CYS A 60 -17.68 -4.43 -0.50
N LEU A 61 -18.02 -5.62 -1.02
CA LEU A 61 -19.05 -5.75 -2.06
C LEU A 61 -20.47 -5.49 -1.55
N SER A 62 -20.75 -5.79 -0.28
CA SER A 62 -22.05 -5.51 0.35
C SER A 62 -22.16 -4.09 0.90
N HIS A 63 -21.03 -3.46 1.24
CA HIS A 63 -20.96 -2.13 1.86
C HIS A 63 -19.94 -1.22 1.11
N PRO A 64 -20.18 -0.89 -0.16
CA PRO A 64 -19.20 -0.18 -0.99
C PRO A 64 -18.89 1.23 -0.49
N ARG A 65 -19.83 1.87 0.21
CA ARG A 65 -19.59 3.19 0.83
C ARG A 65 -18.62 3.10 2.00
N THR A 66 -18.80 2.11 2.87
CA THR A 66 -17.89 1.86 4.00
C THR A 66 -16.49 1.52 3.51
N ALA A 67 -16.38 0.70 2.45
CA ALA A 67 -15.09 0.37 1.84
C ALA A 67 -14.27 1.58 1.32
N ILE A 68 -14.93 2.71 1.06
CA ILE A 68 -14.29 3.94 0.56
C ILE A 68 -14.06 4.94 1.70
N VAL A 69 -14.99 5.04 2.65
CA VAL A 69 -15.02 6.13 3.64
C VAL A 69 -14.48 5.70 5.00
N ASP A 70 -14.59 4.42 5.35
CA ASP A 70 -14.17 3.88 6.65
C ASP A 70 -13.51 2.51 6.48
N GLN A 71 -12.21 2.54 6.18
CA GLN A 71 -11.44 1.32 5.93
C GLN A 71 -11.11 0.54 7.19
N SER A 72 -11.31 1.12 8.38
CA SER A 72 -11.03 0.47 9.66
C SER A 72 -12.00 -0.67 9.96
N GLU A 73 -13.22 -0.63 9.40
CA GLU A 73 -14.24 -1.67 9.56
C GLU A 73 -14.06 -2.88 8.63
N ILE A 74 -13.10 -2.85 7.69
CA ILE A 74 -12.96 -3.90 6.67
C ILE A 74 -12.28 -5.16 7.26
N PHE A 75 -11.38 -4.98 8.22
CA PHE A 75 -10.52 -6.03 8.76
C PHE A 75 -10.59 -6.05 10.28
N ASP A 76 -10.75 -7.23 10.87
CA ASP A 76 -10.70 -7.40 12.32
C ASP A 76 -9.25 -7.41 12.84
N PRO A 77 -9.01 -7.11 14.13
CA PRO A 77 -7.69 -7.25 14.74
C PRO A 77 -7.10 -8.66 14.56
N GLY A 78 -5.94 -8.73 13.92
CA GLY A 78 -5.21 -9.96 13.58
C GLY A 78 -5.49 -10.53 12.18
N ASP A 79 -6.44 -9.97 11.42
CA ASP A 79 -6.71 -10.44 10.04
C ASP A 79 -5.54 -10.12 9.09
N VAL A 80 -4.95 -8.94 9.25
CA VAL A 80 -3.83 -8.48 8.42
C VAL A 80 -2.55 -8.35 9.24
N GLY A 81 -2.59 -7.67 10.38
CA GLY A 81 -1.44 -7.42 11.26
C GLY A 81 -0.41 -6.44 10.67
N VAL A 82 0.08 -5.54 11.51
CA VAL A 82 1.02 -4.46 11.10
C VAL A 82 2.24 -5.01 10.37
N LEU A 83 2.91 -6.03 10.94
CA LEU A 83 4.16 -6.54 10.37
C LEU A 83 3.96 -7.30 9.06
N SER A 84 2.85 -8.02 8.91
CA SER A 84 2.58 -8.77 7.67
C SER A 84 2.22 -7.85 6.52
N ARG A 85 1.48 -6.76 6.80
CA ARG A 85 1.24 -5.69 5.85
C ARG A 85 2.55 -5.06 5.37
N LEU A 86 3.36 -4.53 6.30
CA LEU A 86 4.62 -3.88 5.97
C LEU A 86 5.57 -4.81 5.21
N LEU A 87 5.66 -6.08 5.60
CA LEU A 87 6.45 -7.08 4.89
C LEU A 87 5.97 -7.26 3.45
N SER A 88 4.65 -7.36 3.23
CA SER A 88 4.10 -7.54 1.89
C SER A 88 4.41 -6.35 1.00
N HIS A 89 4.22 -5.13 1.50
CA HIS A 89 4.57 -3.89 0.78
C HIS A 89 6.06 -3.83 0.42
N VAL A 90 6.95 -4.19 1.36
CA VAL A 90 8.40 -4.24 1.10
C VAL A 90 8.75 -5.28 0.03
N VAL A 91 8.13 -6.48 0.09
CA VAL A 91 8.36 -7.52 -0.91
C VAL A 91 7.85 -7.08 -2.29
N VAL A 92 6.64 -6.49 -2.36
CA VAL A 92 6.08 -5.96 -3.61
C VAL A 92 6.99 -4.89 -4.19
N GLY A 93 7.39 -3.90 -3.39
CA GLY A 93 8.32 -2.85 -3.83
C GLY A 93 9.67 -3.41 -4.28
N GLY A 94 10.23 -4.35 -3.51
CA GLY A 94 11.51 -5.01 -3.80
C GLY A 94 11.52 -5.87 -5.07
N LEU A 95 10.35 -6.30 -5.56
CA LEU A 95 10.23 -7.05 -6.81
C LEU A 95 9.82 -6.16 -7.99
N VAL A 96 8.80 -5.30 -7.80
CA VAL A 96 8.23 -4.48 -8.87
C VAL A 96 9.21 -3.41 -9.34
N VAL A 97 9.90 -2.73 -8.42
CA VAL A 97 10.79 -1.62 -8.79
C VAL A 97 12.00 -2.10 -9.60
N PRO A 98 12.73 -3.15 -9.20
CA PRO A 98 13.83 -3.68 -10.02
C PRO A 98 13.34 -4.21 -11.37
N ALA A 99 12.19 -4.89 -11.43
CA ALA A 99 11.63 -5.38 -12.68
C ALA A 99 11.32 -4.22 -13.66
N LEU A 100 10.76 -3.12 -13.15
CA LEU A 100 10.54 -1.90 -13.95
C LEU A 100 11.83 -1.24 -14.37
N ALA A 101 12.88 -1.26 -13.55
CA ALA A 101 14.17 -0.67 -13.88
C ALA A 101 14.81 -1.33 -15.11
N LEU A 102 14.53 -2.61 -15.37
CA LEU A 102 14.96 -3.33 -16.58
C LEU A 102 14.26 -2.81 -17.86
N VAL A 103 13.11 -2.17 -17.74
CA VAL A 103 12.29 -1.68 -18.86
C VAL A 103 12.39 -0.17 -19.02
N SER A 104 12.38 0.57 -17.92
CA SER A 104 12.43 2.03 -17.88
C SER A 104 12.84 2.54 -16.49
N ALA A 105 14.07 3.04 -16.38
CA ALA A 105 14.56 3.64 -15.13
C ALA A 105 13.70 4.82 -14.63
N PRO A 106 13.23 5.77 -15.49
CA PRO A 106 12.32 6.82 -15.04
C PRO A 106 11.00 6.29 -14.46
N LEU A 107 10.41 5.26 -15.06
CA LEU A 107 9.19 4.63 -14.55
C LEU A 107 9.44 3.93 -13.22
N ALA A 108 10.59 3.26 -13.07
CA ALA A 108 10.99 2.63 -11.82
C ALA A 108 11.18 3.66 -10.69
N ILE A 109 11.77 4.83 -10.99
CA ILE A 109 11.92 5.94 -10.02
C ILE A 109 10.56 6.43 -9.55
N VAL A 110 9.63 6.72 -10.48
CA VAL A 110 8.27 7.17 -10.12
C VAL A 110 7.56 6.13 -9.27
N THR A 111 7.60 4.86 -9.67
CA THR A 111 6.96 3.76 -8.95
C THR A 111 7.55 3.58 -7.57
N GLY A 112 8.88 3.53 -7.48
CA GLY A 112 9.60 3.35 -6.21
C GLY A 112 9.34 4.49 -5.23
N ALA A 113 9.27 5.73 -5.71
CA ALA A 113 8.99 6.86 -4.85
C ALA A 113 7.53 6.89 -4.35
N VAL A 114 6.57 6.49 -5.19
CA VAL A 114 5.17 6.33 -4.75
C VAL A 114 5.07 5.26 -3.66
N LEU A 115 5.64 4.07 -3.90
CA LEU A 115 5.61 2.96 -2.95
C LEU A 115 6.36 3.30 -1.66
N TYR A 116 7.50 4.00 -1.76
CA TYR A 116 8.24 4.48 -0.60
C TYR A 116 7.42 5.46 0.24
N ALA A 117 6.78 6.45 -0.41
CA ALA A 117 5.96 7.42 0.29
C ALA A 117 4.79 6.71 1.00
N HIS A 118 4.13 5.76 0.31
CA HIS A 118 3.05 4.93 0.87
C HIS A 118 3.51 4.18 2.12
N LEU A 119 4.57 3.38 1.98
CA LEU A 119 5.14 2.61 3.08
C LEU A 119 5.58 3.50 4.26
N LEU A 120 6.12 4.69 3.97
CA LEU A 120 6.50 5.63 5.02
C LEU A 120 5.29 6.19 5.77
N ALA A 121 4.21 6.51 5.05
CA ALA A 121 2.97 6.96 5.69
C ALA A 121 2.39 5.87 6.59
N ASP A 122 2.37 4.61 6.11
CA ASP A 122 1.93 3.47 6.90
C ASP A 122 2.80 3.27 8.15
N LEU A 123 4.12 3.35 8.00
CA LEU A 123 5.04 3.19 9.13
C LEU A 123 4.84 4.28 10.18
N VAL A 124 4.67 5.54 9.76
CA VAL A 124 4.41 6.65 10.68
C VAL A 124 3.08 6.45 11.39
N TRP A 125 2.04 6.04 10.66
CA TRP A 125 0.73 5.74 11.24
C TRP A 125 0.82 4.58 12.24
N ASP A 126 1.55 3.52 11.91
CA ASP A 126 1.73 2.35 12.76
C ASP A 126 2.45 2.67 14.06
N ILE A 127 3.45 3.55 14.03
CA ILE A 127 4.14 4.00 15.24
C ILE A 127 3.13 4.68 16.18
N ALA A 128 2.35 5.63 15.67
CA ALA A 128 1.33 6.31 16.47
C ALA A 128 0.26 5.33 17.00
N LEU A 129 -0.22 4.43 16.13
CA LEU A 129 -1.23 3.45 16.48
C LEU A 129 -0.73 2.46 17.55
N LEU A 130 0.53 2.01 17.46
CA LEU A 130 1.11 1.08 18.43
C LEU A 130 1.38 1.76 19.79
N GLU A 131 1.74 3.04 19.80
CA GLU A 131 1.84 3.81 21.05
C GLU A 131 0.48 3.89 21.76
N ASP A 132 -0.59 4.19 21.02
CA ASP A 132 -1.95 4.21 21.57
C ASP A 132 -2.38 2.83 22.09
N HIS A 133 -2.17 1.77 21.30
CA HIS A 133 -2.49 0.40 21.74
C HIS A 133 -1.66 -0.04 22.94
N ALA A 134 -0.37 0.33 23.03
CA ALA A 134 0.47 -0.02 24.18
C ALA A 134 0.00 0.68 25.47
N ASN A 135 -0.54 1.90 25.37
CA ASN A 135 -1.12 2.62 26.50
C ASN A 135 -2.45 2.00 26.97
N GLU A 136 -3.21 1.40 26.05
CA GLU A 136 -4.53 0.80 26.32
C GLU A 136 -4.48 -0.72 26.57
N ALA A 137 -3.39 -1.39 26.22
CA ALA A 137 -3.27 -2.85 26.28
C ALA A 137 -3.43 -3.38 27.70
N ALA A 138 -4.43 -4.25 27.89
CA ALA A 138 -4.63 -4.97 29.14
C ALA A 138 -3.65 -6.14 29.30
N SER A 139 -3.08 -6.64 28.20
CA SER A 139 -2.18 -7.79 28.17
C SER A 139 -1.17 -7.76 27.01
N MET A 140 -0.11 -8.57 27.15
CA MET A 140 0.88 -8.76 26.08
C MET A 140 0.29 -9.47 24.85
N ASP A 141 -0.70 -10.33 25.05
CA ASP A 141 -1.33 -11.09 23.96
C ASP A 141 -2.13 -10.16 23.02
N ASP A 142 -2.74 -9.10 23.56
CA ASP A 142 -3.44 -8.08 22.77
C ASP A 142 -2.47 -7.33 21.85
N LEU A 143 -1.30 -6.94 22.37
CA LEU A 143 -0.22 -6.32 21.60
C LEU A 143 0.30 -7.25 20.49
N VAL A 144 0.48 -8.53 20.79
CA VAL A 144 0.95 -9.52 19.81
C VAL A 144 -0.06 -9.69 18.67
N ARG A 145 -1.36 -9.67 18.97
CA ARG A 145 -2.44 -9.80 17.98
C ARG A 145 -2.55 -8.57 17.07
N THR A 146 -2.24 -7.38 17.55
CA THR A 146 -2.18 -6.17 16.69
C THR A 146 -0.97 -6.19 15.76
N LEU A 147 0.17 -6.68 16.26
CA LEU A 147 1.41 -6.75 15.48
C LEU A 147 1.41 -7.82 14.38
N ARG A 148 0.77 -8.98 14.65
CA ARG A 148 0.79 -10.15 13.78
C ARG A 148 -0.56 -10.49 13.21
#